data_AF-X1HI59-F1
#
_entry.id   AF-X1HI59-F1
#
_cell.length_a   1.000
_cell.length_b   1.000
_cell.length_c   1.000
_cell.angle_alpha   90.00
_cell.angle_beta   90.00
_cell.angle_gamma   90.00
#
_symmetry.space_group_name_H-M   'P 1'
#
loop_
_entity.id
_entity.type
_entity.pdbx_description
1 polymer ?
#
loop_
_entity_poly.entity_id
_entity_poly.type
_entity_poly.pdbx_seq_one_letter_code
_entity_poly.pdbx_strand_id
1 'polypeptide(L)'
;MYIEIAYRKSEIVEPKTVMKKVIIDLNKCGILSKNDRILAVNFLPMSYAYVIYDRNRQHILKTIQDFLQENNIYSIGRFGAWKYSYMEESILDGKSIAEKIR
;
A
#
# COMPACT_ATOMS: atom_id res chain seq x y z
N MET A 1 0.35 -2.91 18.88
CA MET A 1 -0.24 -3.84 17.90
C MET A 1 -0.47 -3.11 16.61
N TYR A 2 -0.13 -3.71 15.47
CA TYR A 2 -0.38 -3.16 14.15
C TYR A 2 -1.49 -3.96 13.47
N ILE A 3 -2.44 -3.27 12.84
CA ILE A 3 -3.65 -3.86 12.28
C ILE A 3 -3.86 -3.23 10.91
N GLU A 4 -3.98 -4.09 9.91
CA GLU A 4 -4.25 -3.68 8.54
C GLU A 4 -5.65 -4.11 8.12
N ILE A 5 -6.37 -3.21 7.47
CA ILE A 5 -7.69 -3.48 6.93
C ILE A 5 -7.72 -2.94 5.51
N ALA A 6 -7.81 -3.84 4.53
CA ALA A 6 -8.02 -3.46 3.14
C ALA A 6 -9.48 -3.03 2.93
N TYR A 7 -9.67 -1.96 2.19
CA TYR A 7 -11.00 -1.47 1.78
C TYR A 7 -10.95 -0.99 0.32
N ARG A 8 -12.08 -1.08 -0.36
CA ARG A 8 -12.28 -0.56 -1.71
C ARG A 8 -12.53 0.95 -1.65
N LYS A 9 -12.20 1.65 -2.73
CA LYS A 9 -12.44 3.10 -2.87
C LYS A 9 -13.91 3.51 -2.63
N SER A 10 -14.86 2.63 -2.93
CA SER A 10 -16.29 2.88 -2.75
C SER A 10 -16.76 2.72 -1.29
N GLU A 11 -15.94 2.17 -0.40
CA GLU A 11 -16.30 1.94 0.99
C GLU A 11 -16.05 3.21 1.83
N ILE A 12 -17.01 3.56 2.67
CA ILE A 12 -16.87 4.66 3.62
C ILE A 12 -16.14 4.11 4.85
N VAL A 13 -14.94 4.64 5.10
CA VAL A 13 -14.11 4.24 6.24
C VAL A 13 -14.16 5.33 7.30
N GLU A 14 -15.06 5.17 8.27
CA GLU A 14 -15.18 6.08 9.42
C GLU A 14 -14.37 5.54 10.61
N PRO A 15 -13.41 6.31 11.16
CA PRO A 15 -12.48 5.82 12.17
C PRO A 15 -13.14 5.18 13.39
N LYS A 16 -14.21 5.78 13.95
CA LYS A 16 -14.85 5.25 15.16
C LYS A 16 -15.53 3.90 14.90
N THR A 17 -16.19 3.78 13.76
CA THR A 17 -16.87 2.55 13.32
C THR A 17 -15.86 1.42 13.11
N VAL A 18 -14.76 1.70 12.41
CA VAL A 18 -13.67 0.72 12.20
C VAL A 18 -13.05 0.30 13.53
N MET A 19 -12.71 1.26 14.39
CA MET A 19 -12.11 0.97 15.70
C MET A 19 -13.02 0.11 16.57
N LYS A 20 -14.33 0.41 16.62
CA LYS A 20 -15.29 -0.41 17.36
C LYS A 20 -15.31 -1.86 16.84
N LYS A 21 -15.32 -2.04 15.51
CA LYS A 21 -15.30 -3.36 14.89
C LYS A 21 -14.01 -4.11 15.21
N VAL A 22 -12.86 -3.46 15.07
CA VAL A 22 -11.54 -4.04 15.38
C VAL A 22 -11.47 -4.53 16.82
N ILE A 23 -11.90 -3.73 17.80
CA ILE A 23 -11.87 -4.13 19.21
C ILE A 23 -12.74 -5.36 19.44
N ILE A 24 -13.95 -5.39 18.88
CA ILE A 24 -14.85 -6.54 18.98
C ILE A 24 -14.20 -7.79 18.39
N ASP A 25 -13.62 -7.69 17.20
CA ASP A 25 -13.06 -8.83 16.50
C ASP A 25 -11.76 -9.33 17.17
N LEU A 26 -10.91 -8.43 17.68
CA LEU A 26 -9.74 -8.82 18.48
C LEU A 26 -10.12 -9.50 19.80
N ASN A 27 -11.20 -9.07 20.46
CA ASN A 27 -11.73 -9.77 21.64
C ASN A 27 -12.23 -11.16 21.29
N LYS A 28 -12.94 -11.32 20.17
CA LYS A 28 -13.40 -12.64 19.69
C LYS A 28 -12.24 -13.57 19.36
N CYS A 29 -11.15 -13.03 18.80
CA CYS A 29 -9.92 -13.77 18.53
C CYS A 29 -9.10 -14.08 19.80
N GLY A 30 -9.50 -13.59 20.98
CA GLY A 30 -8.73 -13.74 22.22
C GLY A 30 -7.41 -12.96 22.24
N ILE A 31 -7.22 -12.04 21.29
CA ILE A 31 -6.02 -11.19 21.20
C ILE A 31 -6.11 -10.04 22.21
N LEU A 32 -7.32 -9.52 22.43
CA LEU A 32 -7.63 -8.58 23.51
C LEU A 32 -8.55 -9.23 24.54
N SER A 33 -8.38 -8.82 25.79
CA SER A 33 -9.27 -9.10 26.90
C SER A 33 -10.19 -7.91 27.19
N LYS A 34 -11.33 -8.17 27.84
CA LYS A 34 -12.27 -7.13 28.30
C LYS A 34 -11.64 -6.15 29.30
N ASN A 35 -10.58 -6.57 29.99
CA ASN A 35 -9.89 -5.73 30.99
C ASN A 35 -8.76 -4.90 30.37
N ASP A 36 -8.43 -5.12 29.09
CA ASP A 36 -7.38 -4.37 28.43
C ASP A 36 -7.81 -2.92 28.22
N ARG A 37 -6.86 -2.01 28.45
CA ARG A 37 -7.06 -0.57 28.27
C ARG A 37 -6.29 -0.11 27.05
N ILE A 38 -7.01 0.43 26.07
CA ILE A 38 -6.42 1.04 24.89
C ILE A 38 -5.99 2.46 25.24
N LEU A 39 -4.69 2.67 25.43
CA LEU A 39 -4.14 3.96 25.85
C LEU A 39 -3.95 4.93 24.68
N ALA A 40 -3.68 4.41 23.48
CA ALA A 40 -3.45 5.20 22.29
C ALA A 40 -3.89 4.43 21.05
N VAL A 41 -4.35 5.19 20.05
CA VAL A 41 -4.76 4.67 18.74
C VAL A 41 -4.17 5.60 17.69
N ASN A 42 -3.53 5.02 16.69
CA ASN A 42 -3.14 5.74 15.49
C ASN A 42 -3.92 5.17 14.31
N PHE A 43 -4.74 6.01 13.68
CA PHE A 43 -5.54 5.64 12.52
C PHE A 43 -4.96 6.28 11.27
N LEU A 44 -4.47 5.45 10.34
CA LEU A 44 -3.77 5.88 9.13
C LEU A 44 -4.50 5.33 7.89
N PRO A 45 -5.48 6.06 7.33
CA PRO A 45 -6.11 5.67 6.08
C PRO A 45 -5.13 5.92 4.92
N MET A 46 -5.00 4.94 4.02
CA MET A 46 -4.12 5.00 2.87
C MET A 46 -4.91 4.75 1.58
N SER A 47 -5.10 5.80 0.78
CA SER A 47 -5.83 5.69 -0.50
C SER A 47 -5.17 4.73 -1.49
N TYR A 48 -3.84 4.57 -1.41
CA TYR A 48 -3.05 3.70 -2.28
C TYR A 48 -2.08 2.89 -1.42
N ALA A 49 -2.51 1.70 -0.99
CA ALA A 49 -1.68 0.79 -0.18
C ALA A 49 -1.21 -0.44 -0.97
N TYR A 50 -2.05 -0.91 -1.90
CA TYR A 50 -1.83 -2.16 -2.63
C TYR A 50 -1.72 -1.90 -4.14
N VAL A 51 -0.72 -2.54 -4.74
CA VAL A 51 -0.62 -2.67 -6.19
C VAL A 51 -1.45 -3.88 -6.60
N ILE A 52 -2.44 -3.67 -7.46
CA ILE A 52 -3.34 -4.74 -7.92
C ILE A 52 -2.84 -5.28 -9.26
N TYR A 53 -2.67 -6.60 -9.33
CA TYR A 53 -2.30 -7.28 -10.57
C TYR A 53 -3.57 -7.79 -11.23
N ASP A 54 -4.04 -7.05 -12.22
CA ASP A 54 -5.13 -7.50 -13.08
C ASP A 54 -4.58 -8.06 -14.41
N ARG A 55 -5.50 -8.51 -15.28
CA ARG A 55 -5.17 -9.08 -16.59
C ARG A 55 -4.60 -8.06 -17.57
N ASN A 56 -4.83 -6.76 -17.32
CA ASN A 56 -4.44 -5.69 -18.25
C ASN A 56 -3.08 -5.08 -17.89
N ARG A 57 -2.63 -5.29 -16.66
CA ARG A 57 -1.41 -4.71 -16.09
C ARG A 57 -0.22 -4.74 -17.06
N GLN A 58 0.10 -5.90 -17.65
CA GLN A 58 1.33 -6.05 -18.42
C GLN A 58 1.36 -5.13 -19.66
N HIS A 59 0.29 -5.09 -20.46
CA HIS A 59 0.26 -4.28 -21.67
C HIS A 59 0.10 -2.80 -21.36
N ILE A 60 -0.73 -2.44 -20.36
CA ILE A 60 -0.91 -1.03 -19.94
C ILE A 60 0.40 -0.47 -19.40
N LEU A 61 1.09 -1.21 -18.51
CA LEU A 61 2.35 -0.74 -17.96
C LEU A 61 3.42 -0.61 -19.03
N LYS A 62 3.48 -1.53 -20.01
CA LYS A 62 4.39 -1.38 -21.14
C LYS A 62 4.15 -0.06 -21.86
N THR A 63 2.91 0.23 -22.26
CA THR A 63 2.57 1.49 -22.95
C THR A 63 2.94 2.73 -22.14
N ILE A 64 2.63 2.75 -20.84
CA ILE A 64 2.93 3.89 -19.97
C ILE A 64 4.44 4.08 -19.80
N GLN A 65 5.18 3.00 -19.53
CA GLN A 65 6.61 3.06 -19.28
C GLN A 65 7.39 3.43 -20.54
N ASP A 66 7.00 2.89 -21.70
CA ASP A 66 7.60 3.25 -22.99
C ASP A 66 7.43 4.76 -23.25
N PHE A 67 6.20 5.28 -23.11
CA PHE A 67 5.93 6.71 -23.28
C PHE A 67 6.74 7.60 -22.32
N LEU A 68 6.80 7.24 -21.04
CA LEU A 68 7.57 8.01 -20.06
C LEU A 68 9.07 7.99 -20.38
N GLN A 69 9.61 6.82 -20.74
CA GLN A 69 11.01 6.66 -21.06
C GLN A 69 11.42 7.42 -22.33
N GLU A 70 10.58 7.44 -23.37
CA GLU A 70 10.78 8.28 -24.57
C GLU A 70 10.91 9.78 -24.24
N ASN A 71 10.30 10.21 -23.12
CA ASN A 71 10.35 11.57 -22.62
C ASN A 71 11.40 11.76 -21.50
N ASN A 72 12.37 10.85 -21.35
CA ASN A 72 13.40 10.86 -20.31
C ASN A 72 12.84 10.84 -18.86
N ILE A 73 11.66 10.25 -18.66
CA ILE A 73 11.04 10.06 -17.35
C ILE A 73 11.10 8.58 -16.98
N TYR A 74 11.66 8.26 -15.81
CA TYR A 74 11.80 6.88 -15.32
C TYR A 74 10.87 6.64 -14.13
N SER A 75 9.75 5.95 -14.36
CA SER A 75 8.76 5.67 -13.30
C SER A 75 9.06 4.35 -12.60
N ILE A 76 9.57 4.43 -11.37
CA ILE A 76 10.13 3.31 -10.61
C ILE A 76 9.45 3.04 -9.26
N GLY A 77 9.85 1.97 -8.56
CA GLY A 77 9.35 1.64 -7.22
C GLY A 77 7.93 1.08 -7.22
N ARG A 78 7.37 0.90 -6.01
CA ARG A 78 6.07 0.23 -5.80
C ARG A 78 4.94 0.76 -6.66
N PHE A 79 4.67 2.06 -6.58
CA PHE A 79 3.56 2.67 -7.29
C PHE A 79 3.95 3.24 -8.66
N GLY A 80 5.21 3.60 -8.88
CA GLY A 80 5.68 4.10 -10.18
C GLY A 80 5.87 2.99 -11.21
N ALA A 81 6.54 1.89 -10.84
CA ALA A 81 6.63 0.70 -11.70
C ALA A 81 5.40 -0.22 -11.57
N TRP A 82 4.45 0.14 -10.70
CA TRP A 82 3.25 -0.64 -10.39
C TRP A 82 3.58 -2.12 -10.15
N LYS A 83 4.59 -2.37 -9.31
CA LYS A 83 5.06 -3.71 -8.94
C LYS A 83 4.94 -3.91 -7.44
N TYR A 84 4.66 -5.13 -7.03
CA TYR A 84 4.64 -5.50 -5.63
C TYR A 84 6.09 -5.58 -5.12
N SER A 85 6.61 -4.44 -4.70
CA SER A 85 7.98 -4.29 -4.19
C SER A 85 8.01 -3.97 -2.71
N TYR A 86 9.14 -4.33 -2.10
CA TYR A 86 9.51 -4.00 -0.73
C TYR A 86 10.51 -2.83 -0.71
N MET A 87 10.89 -2.37 0.49
CA MET A 87 11.74 -1.18 0.66
C MET A 87 13.09 -1.32 -0.05
N GLU A 88 13.77 -2.45 0.10
CA GLU A 88 15.07 -2.71 -0.54
C GLU A 88 14.99 -2.59 -2.06
N GLU A 89 14.01 -3.25 -2.69
CA GLU A 89 13.84 -3.21 -4.13
C GLU A 89 13.53 -1.79 -4.64
N SER A 90 12.75 -1.01 -3.90
CA SER A 90 12.50 0.40 -4.26
C SER A 90 13.76 1.26 -4.18
N ILE A 91 14.66 0.99 -3.24
CA ILE A 91 15.96 1.66 -3.14
C ILE A 91 16.87 1.24 -4.30
N LEU A 92 16.92 -0.07 -4.60
CA LEU A 92 17.71 -0.61 -5.71
C LEU A 92 17.24 -0.10 -7.07
N ASP A 93 15.93 0.06 -7.27
CA ASP A 93 15.38 0.69 -8.47
C ASP A 93 15.94 2.11 -8.65
N GLY A 94 15.93 2.92 -7.59
CA GLY A 94 16.44 4.28 -7.61
C GLY A 94 17.93 4.33 -7.92
N LYS A 95 18.72 3.46 -7.27
CA LYS A 95 20.15 3.33 -7.52
C LYS A 95 20.43 2.95 -8.98
N SER A 96 19.74 1.93 -9.49
CA SER A 96 19.93 1.42 -10.85
C SER A 96 19.67 2.48 -11.91
N ILE A 97 18.59 3.26 -11.76
CA ILE A 97 18.31 4.37 -12.68
C ILE A 97 19.37 5.47 -12.56
N ALA A 98 19.78 5.84 -11.35
CA ALA A 98 20.82 6.84 -11.15
C ALA A 98 22.16 6.44 -11.80
N GLU A 99 22.53 5.16 -11.75
CA GLU A 99 23.71 4.61 -12.42
C GLU A 99 23.56 4.59 -13.95
N LYS A 100 22.35 4.37 -14.47
CA LYS A 100 22.07 4.33 -15.91
C LYS A 100 22.07 5.71 -16.58
N ILE A 101 21.65 6.76 -15.87
CA ILE A 101 21.52 8.12 -16.42
C ILE A 101 22.77 8.99 -16.16
N ARG A 102 23.77 8.44 -15.48
CA ARG A 102 25.04 9.11 -15.21
C ARG A 102 25.97 9.05 -16.42
#